data_AF-A0AAW9DMA3-F1
#
_entry.id   AF-A0AAW9DMA3-F1
#
_cell.length_a   1.000
_cell.length_b   1.000
_cell.length_c   1.000
_cell.angle_alpha   90.00
_cell.angle_beta   90.00
_cell.angle_gamma   90.00
#
_symmetry.space_group_name_H-M   'P 1'
#
loop_
_entity.id
_entity.type
_entity.pdbx_description
1 polymer ?
#
loop_
_entity_poly.entity_id
_entity_poly.type
_entity_poly.pdbx_seq_one_letter_code
_entity_poly.pdbx_strand_id
1 'polypeptide(L)'
;MALDRGDAETRLSVIADATDVCAICTARGGWLDLYFLDNDARNFRRSNLIAACPLCRSCQSLHRSHAAIEFLPVWVTEIPQIAINRLTRLLHQRLISAGETPIIDHRNRPALDDQTTRDLVSTYLALANRNVRLRIILGGYAPNARDLVTLFYAVDPGRGSCPEKLSVGLRLLPLGRYVVDGRDRYAAALGVEPPALDAINTDLVAA
;
A
#
# COMPACT_ATOMS: atom_id res chain seq x y z
N MET A 1 -20.72 6.68 -5.70
CA MET A 1 -20.94 7.85 -6.58
C MET A 1 -20.55 7.41 -7.97
N ALA A 2 -21.50 7.33 -8.90
CA ALA A 2 -21.18 6.95 -10.29
C ALA A 2 -20.31 8.05 -10.89
N LEU A 3 -19.21 7.68 -11.54
CA LEU A 3 -18.41 8.63 -12.32
C LEU A 3 -19.26 9.14 -13.48
N ASP A 4 -19.21 10.43 -13.76
CA ASP A 4 -19.74 10.95 -15.02
C ASP A 4 -18.99 10.29 -16.18
N ARG A 5 -19.64 10.16 -17.34
CA ARG A 5 -19.05 9.54 -18.53
C ARG A 5 -17.73 10.21 -18.94
N GLY A 6 -17.64 11.53 -18.81
CA GLY A 6 -16.41 12.29 -19.09
C GLY A 6 -15.25 11.95 -18.13
N ASP A 7 -15.55 11.73 -16.85
CA ASP A 7 -14.56 11.32 -15.84
C ASP A 7 -14.08 9.89 -16.10
N ALA A 8 -14.98 9.01 -16.53
CA ALA A 8 -14.65 7.62 -16.87
C ALA A 8 -13.74 7.54 -18.11
N GLU A 9 -14.02 8.32 -19.16
CA GLU A 9 -13.17 8.39 -20.35
C GLU A 9 -11.78 8.96 -20.01
N THR A 10 -11.74 10.03 -19.20
CA THR A 10 -10.48 10.62 -18.73
C THR A 10 -9.66 9.60 -17.93
N ARG A 11 -10.32 8.86 -17.01
CA ARG A 11 -9.70 7.80 -16.22
C ARG A 11 -9.02 6.76 -17.10
N LEU A 12 -9.76 6.21 -18.06
CA LEU A 12 -9.26 5.17 -18.95
C LEU A 12 -8.09 5.68 -19.79
N SER A 13 -8.16 6.92 -20.27
CA SER A 13 -7.06 7.52 -21.04
C SER A 13 -5.76 7.60 -20.22
N VAL A 14 -5.81 8.14 -19.00
CA VAL A 14 -4.62 8.31 -18.13
C VAL A 14 -4.00 6.96 -17.76
N ILE A 15 -4.83 5.94 -17.49
CA ILE A 15 -4.35 4.59 -17.18
C ILE A 15 -3.74 3.93 -18.41
N ALA A 16 -4.36 4.08 -19.60
CA ALA A 16 -3.85 3.51 -20.84
C ALA A 16 -2.46 4.09 -21.21
N ASP A 17 -2.25 5.39 -21.02
CA ASP A 17 -0.99 6.06 -21.33
C ASP A 17 0.17 5.63 -20.42
N ALA A 18 -0.12 5.10 -19.23
CA ALA A 18 0.89 4.74 -18.26
C ALA A 18 1.63 3.43 -18.58
N THR A 19 1.17 2.65 -19.57
CA THR A 19 1.83 1.42 -20.03
C THR A 19 2.15 0.43 -18.90
N ASP A 20 1.23 0.27 -17.94
CA ASP A 20 1.39 -0.61 -16.78
C ASP A 20 2.55 -0.21 -15.84
N VAL A 21 2.92 1.08 -15.81
CA VAL A 21 3.93 1.64 -14.92
C VAL A 21 3.31 2.67 -13.98
N CYS A 22 3.53 2.51 -12.67
CA CYS A 22 3.16 3.51 -11.68
C CYS A 22 3.99 4.80 -11.87
N ALA A 23 3.35 5.94 -12.11
CA ALA A 23 4.05 7.22 -12.27
C ALA A 23 4.76 7.71 -11.00
N ILE A 24 4.39 7.18 -9.82
CA ILE A 24 5.00 7.56 -8.54
C ILE A 24 6.19 6.67 -8.24
N CYS A 25 5.96 5.36 -8.07
CA CYS A 25 7.01 4.43 -7.67
C CYS A 25 7.63 3.63 -8.80
N THR A 26 7.28 3.91 -10.06
CA THR A 26 7.81 3.24 -11.27
C THR A 26 7.71 1.71 -11.24
N ALA A 27 6.92 1.13 -10.33
CA ALA A 27 6.67 -0.29 -10.30
C ALA A 27 5.85 -0.67 -11.54
N ARG A 28 6.20 -1.81 -12.14
CA ARG A 28 5.50 -2.37 -13.30
C ARG A 28 4.57 -3.50 -12.86
N GLY A 29 3.50 -3.73 -13.62
CA GLY A 29 2.60 -4.86 -13.39
C GLY A 29 1.40 -4.52 -12.51
N GLY A 30 0.31 -5.23 -12.73
CA GLY A 30 -0.85 -5.25 -11.85
C GLY A 30 -1.82 -4.11 -12.11
N TRP A 31 -2.52 -3.68 -11.05
CA TRP A 31 -3.54 -2.66 -11.22
C TRP A 31 -2.91 -1.27 -11.19
N LEU A 32 -3.47 -0.38 -12.00
CA LEU A 32 -3.24 1.05 -11.92
C LEU A 32 -4.56 1.75 -11.61
N ASP A 33 -4.45 2.84 -10.85
CA ASP A 33 -5.57 3.68 -10.46
C ASP A 33 -5.17 5.17 -10.57
N LEU A 34 -6.15 6.06 -10.54
CA LEU A 34 -5.93 7.50 -10.64
C LEU A 34 -5.44 8.08 -9.33
N TYR A 35 -4.33 8.80 -9.38
CA TYR A 35 -3.80 9.62 -8.31
C TYR A 35 -3.98 11.11 -8.66
N PHE A 36 -4.46 11.90 -7.70
CA PHE A 36 -4.77 13.33 -7.89
C PHE A 36 -3.60 14.16 -7.36
N LEU A 37 -2.87 14.89 -8.21
CA LEU A 37 -1.66 15.62 -7.80
C LEU A 37 -1.93 16.67 -6.73
N ASP A 38 -3.08 17.34 -6.81
CA ASP A 38 -3.54 18.35 -5.84
C ASP A 38 -4.31 17.77 -4.64
N ASN A 39 -4.48 16.43 -4.58
CA ASN A 39 -5.27 15.72 -3.57
C ASN A 39 -6.78 16.09 -3.55
N ASP A 40 -7.32 16.76 -4.57
CA ASP A 40 -8.77 16.99 -4.73
C ASP A 40 -9.38 15.94 -5.67
N ALA A 41 -10.10 14.98 -5.09
CA ALA A 41 -10.76 13.90 -5.83
C ALA A 41 -11.91 14.37 -6.75
N ARG A 42 -12.22 15.67 -6.77
CA ARG A 42 -13.19 16.28 -7.71
C ARG A 42 -12.51 16.92 -8.91
N ASN A 43 -11.19 17.10 -8.88
CA ASN A 43 -10.44 17.77 -9.95
C ASN A 43 -9.95 16.74 -10.99
N PHE A 44 -10.83 16.35 -11.91
CA PHE A 44 -10.55 15.39 -12.99
C PHE A 44 -9.83 15.99 -14.21
N ARG A 45 -9.24 17.19 -14.09
CA ARG A 45 -8.40 17.73 -15.16
C ARG A 45 -7.27 16.75 -15.43
N ARG A 46 -7.08 16.36 -16.69
CA ARG A 46 -6.04 15.39 -17.08
C ARG A 46 -4.64 15.76 -16.59
N SER A 47 -4.29 17.05 -16.53
CA SER A 47 -3.01 17.54 -15.99
C SER A 47 -2.84 17.34 -14.48
N ASN A 48 -3.92 17.07 -13.74
CA ASN A 48 -3.93 16.77 -12.31
C ASN A 48 -3.90 15.26 -12.02
N LEU A 49 -3.99 14.42 -13.05
CA LEU A 49 -4.14 12.98 -12.90
C LEU A 49 -2.89 12.25 -13.37
N ILE A 50 -2.42 11.30 -12.57
CA ILE A 50 -1.41 10.33 -12.97
C ILE A 50 -1.86 8.92 -12.62
N ALA A 51 -1.36 7.91 -13.33
CA ALA A 51 -1.60 6.53 -12.97
C ALA A 51 -0.65 6.08 -11.86
N ALA A 52 -1.17 5.47 -10.80
CA ALA A 52 -0.39 4.98 -9.68
C ALA A 52 -0.82 3.57 -9.29
N CYS A 53 0.12 2.76 -8.79
CA CYS A 53 -0.21 1.46 -8.23
C CYS A 53 -1.02 1.61 -6.92
N PRO A 54 -1.77 0.58 -6.51
CA PRO A 54 -2.61 0.59 -5.31
C PRO A 54 -1.88 1.03 -4.03
N LEU A 55 -0.60 0.67 -3.87
CA LEU A 55 0.18 1.09 -2.70
C LEU A 55 0.40 2.61 -2.65
N CYS A 56 0.74 3.21 -3.78
CA CYS A 56 0.90 4.66 -3.88
C CYS A 56 -0.45 5.37 -3.82
N ARG A 57 -1.47 4.84 -4.49
CA ARG A 57 -2.80 5.45 -4.52
C ARG A 57 -3.49 5.44 -3.16
N SER A 58 -3.40 4.34 -2.42
CA SER A 58 -4.08 4.23 -1.13
C SER A 58 -3.56 5.22 -0.08
N CYS A 59 -2.35 5.77 -0.25
CA CYS A 59 -1.84 6.85 0.59
C CYS A 59 -2.73 8.11 0.56
N GLN A 60 -3.47 8.34 -0.53
CA GLN A 60 -4.46 9.43 -0.67
C GLN A 60 -5.89 9.03 -0.23
N SER A 61 -6.12 7.77 0.14
CA SER A 61 -7.45 7.24 0.47
C SER A 61 -7.51 6.63 1.87
N LEU A 62 -6.81 7.24 2.83
CA LEU A 62 -6.84 6.79 4.23
C LEU A 62 -8.23 6.86 4.88
N HIS A 63 -9.17 7.60 4.28
CA HIS A 63 -10.56 7.70 4.75
C HIS A 63 -11.38 6.42 4.49
N ARG A 64 -10.86 5.47 3.69
CA ARG A 64 -11.52 4.19 3.42
C ARG A 64 -11.65 3.37 4.71
N SER A 65 -12.78 2.67 4.86
CA SER A 65 -13.06 1.79 6.02
C SER A 65 -11.96 0.75 6.27
N HIS A 66 -11.28 0.30 5.21
CA HIS A 66 -10.25 -0.75 5.27
C HIS A 66 -8.83 -0.21 5.44
N ALA A 67 -8.60 1.10 5.47
CA ALA A 67 -7.25 1.67 5.54
C ALA A 67 -6.44 1.13 6.75
N ALA A 68 -7.11 0.89 7.88
CA ALA A 68 -6.49 0.36 9.10
C ALA A 68 -5.95 -1.08 8.98
N ILE A 69 -6.46 -1.87 8.02
CA ILE A 69 -5.96 -3.22 7.72
C ILE A 69 -5.06 -3.26 6.49
N GLU A 70 -5.04 -2.20 5.69
CA GLU A 70 -4.17 -2.05 4.52
C GLU A 70 -2.81 -1.43 4.89
N PHE A 71 -2.76 -0.58 5.93
CA PHE A 71 -1.55 0.17 6.30
C PHE A 71 -1.30 0.23 7.81
N LEU A 72 -0.03 0.17 8.17
CA LEU A 72 0.49 0.50 9.49
C LEU A 72 1.22 1.85 9.44
N PRO A 73 0.76 2.88 10.17
CA PRO A 73 1.51 4.12 10.34
C PRO A 73 2.87 3.86 11.02
N VAL A 74 3.95 4.41 10.48
CA VAL A 74 5.30 4.28 11.05
C VAL A 74 6.02 5.63 11.04
N TRP A 75 7.00 5.79 11.93
CA TRP A 75 7.85 6.99 11.95
C TRP A 75 9.24 6.70 11.37
N VAL A 76 9.48 7.16 10.13
CA VAL A 76 10.71 6.96 9.37
C VAL A 76 11.03 8.24 8.57
N THR A 77 12.08 8.95 8.97
CA THR A 77 12.49 10.21 8.34
C THR A 77 13.48 9.97 7.19
N GLU A 78 14.21 8.87 7.25
CA GLU A 78 15.33 8.53 6.38
C GLU A 78 14.88 7.89 5.06
N ILE A 79 13.68 7.31 5.05
CA ILE A 79 13.16 6.54 3.91
C ILE A 79 11.87 7.21 3.40
N PRO A 80 11.83 7.62 2.12
CA PRO A 80 10.63 8.22 1.55
C PRO A 80 9.54 7.15 1.31
N GLN A 81 8.28 7.58 1.27
CA GLN A 81 7.12 6.69 1.08
C GLN A 81 7.24 5.82 -0.19
N ILE A 82 7.79 6.38 -1.27
CA ILE A 82 8.04 5.68 -2.52
C ILE A 82 8.95 4.46 -2.34
N ALA A 83 9.99 4.56 -1.52
CA ALA A 83 10.94 3.48 -1.28
C ALA A 83 10.31 2.38 -0.42
N ILE A 84 9.52 2.75 0.59
CA ILE A 84 8.73 1.79 1.38
C ILE A 84 7.77 1.02 0.47
N ASN A 85 7.01 1.73 -0.38
CA ASN A 85 6.07 1.07 -1.30
C ASN A 85 6.76 0.10 -2.27
N ARG A 86 7.94 0.46 -2.79
CA ARG A 86 8.73 -0.43 -3.66
C ARG A 86 9.23 -1.66 -2.92
N LEU A 87 9.85 -1.47 -1.75
CA LEU A 87 10.42 -2.56 -0.96
C LEU A 87 9.34 -3.54 -0.52
N THR A 88 8.24 -3.01 0.02
CA THR A 88 7.11 -3.83 0.47
C THR A 88 6.44 -4.55 -0.70
N ARG A 89 6.29 -3.89 -1.87
CA ARG A 89 5.80 -4.55 -3.08
C ARG A 89 6.69 -5.74 -3.46
N LEU A 90 8.00 -5.52 -3.56
CA LEU A 90 8.94 -6.57 -3.94
C LEU A 90 8.84 -7.78 -3.00
N LEU A 91 8.84 -7.52 -1.68
CA LEU A 91 8.68 -8.56 -0.67
C LEU A 91 7.36 -9.32 -0.87
N HIS A 92 6.23 -8.62 -0.95
CA HIS A 92 4.93 -9.28 -1.05
C HIS A 92 4.75 -10.04 -2.36
N GLN A 93 5.27 -9.53 -3.49
CA GLN A 93 5.27 -10.26 -4.76
C GLN A 93 6.05 -11.58 -4.65
N ARG A 94 7.20 -11.57 -3.98
CA ARG A 94 7.99 -12.79 -3.72
C ARG A 94 7.24 -13.78 -2.85
N LEU A 95 6.64 -13.32 -1.75
CA LEU A 95 5.84 -14.18 -0.87
C LEU A 95 4.68 -14.83 -1.64
N ILE A 96 3.89 -14.04 -2.38
CA ILE A 96 2.77 -14.57 -3.16
C ILE A 96 3.24 -15.59 -4.20
N SER A 97 4.35 -15.30 -4.90
CA SER A 97 4.92 -16.21 -5.91
C SER A 97 5.39 -17.53 -5.30
N ALA A 98 5.83 -17.51 -4.03
CA ALA A 98 6.21 -18.69 -3.27
C ALA A 98 5.02 -19.43 -2.63
N GLY A 99 3.78 -18.99 -2.85
CA GLY A 99 2.60 -19.55 -2.20
C GLY A 99 2.39 -19.10 -0.76
N GLU A 100 3.17 -18.13 -0.29
CA GLU A 100 3.08 -17.56 1.04
C GLU A 100 2.10 -16.38 1.10
N THR A 101 1.57 -16.13 2.29
CA THR A 101 0.76 -14.93 2.54
C THR A 101 1.64 -13.67 2.57
N PRO A 102 1.22 -12.56 1.92
CA PRO A 102 1.92 -11.27 2.03
C PRO A 102 1.69 -10.60 3.40
N ILE A 103 0.82 -11.15 4.25
CA ILE A 103 0.55 -10.61 5.59
C ILE A 103 1.58 -11.19 6.55
N ILE A 104 2.54 -10.36 6.96
CA ILE A 104 3.60 -10.77 7.88
C ILE A 104 3.22 -10.33 9.29
N ASP A 105 2.94 -11.30 10.15
CA ASP A 105 2.67 -11.10 11.58
C ASP A 105 3.27 -12.24 12.42
N HIS A 106 2.99 -12.24 13.73
CA HIS A 106 3.50 -13.26 14.65
C HIS A 106 2.95 -14.68 14.39
N ARG A 107 1.84 -14.80 13.64
CA ARG A 107 1.19 -16.07 13.28
C ARG A 107 1.59 -16.55 11.89
N ASN A 108 1.94 -15.60 11.01
CA ASN A 108 2.27 -15.82 9.62
C ASN A 108 3.73 -15.44 9.38
N ARG A 109 4.64 -16.33 9.79
CA ARG A 109 6.05 -16.22 9.45
C ARG A 109 6.29 -17.07 8.21
N PRO A 110 6.60 -16.48 7.04
CA PRO A 110 6.80 -17.24 5.83
C PRO A 110 7.92 -18.27 6.02
N ALA A 111 7.79 -19.44 5.38
CA ALA A 111 8.89 -20.36 5.23
C ALA A 111 9.87 -19.76 4.22
N LEU A 112 11.13 -19.59 4.64
CA LEU A 112 12.11 -18.84 3.85
C LEU A 112 13.27 -19.76 3.47
N ASP A 113 13.35 -20.11 2.20
CA ASP A 113 14.45 -20.88 1.61
C ASP A 113 15.61 -19.96 1.17
N ASP A 114 15.32 -18.75 0.69
CA ASP A 114 16.32 -17.81 0.21
C ASP A 114 16.72 -16.73 1.24
N GLN A 115 18.02 -16.37 1.23
CA GLN A 115 18.55 -15.36 2.15
C GLN A 115 18.01 -13.95 1.83
N THR A 116 17.80 -13.62 0.55
CA THR A 116 17.33 -12.30 0.15
C THR A 116 15.92 -12.02 0.67
N THR A 117 15.00 -12.98 0.65
CA THR A 117 13.65 -12.81 1.22
C THR A 117 13.72 -12.76 2.75
N ARG A 118 14.63 -13.48 3.41
CA ARG A 118 14.91 -13.30 4.85
C ARG A 118 15.33 -11.87 5.19
N ASP A 119 16.20 -11.29 4.39
CA ASP A 119 16.66 -9.91 4.59
C ASP A 119 15.53 -8.90 4.34
N LEU A 120 14.69 -9.13 3.32
CA LEU A 120 13.51 -8.31 3.05
C LEU A 120 12.48 -8.39 4.19
N VAL A 121 12.16 -9.58 4.68
CA VAL A 121 11.26 -9.78 5.83
C VAL A 121 11.82 -9.10 7.07
N SER A 122 13.12 -9.26 7.35
CA SER A 122 13.78 -8.63 8.49
C SER A 122 13.72 -7.10 8.39
N THR A 123 13.96 -6.55 7.19
CA THR A 123 13.84 -5.11 6.92
C THR A 123 12.41 -4.62 7.11
N TYR A 124 11.42 -5.37 6.60
CA TYR A 124 10.01 -5.05 6.78
C TYR A 124 9.60 -5.03 8.26
N LEU A 125 10.01 -6.03 9.04
CA LEU A 125 9.73 -6.08 10.48
C LEU A 125 10.43 -4.94 11.24
N ALA A 126 11.66 -4.58 10.85
CA ALA A 126 12.35 -3.42 11.41
C ALA A 126 11.61 -2.11 11.12
N LEU A 127 11.03 -1.95 9.91
CA LEU A 127 10.16 -0.83 9.58
C LEU A 127 8.86 -0.86 10.39
N ALA A 128 8.22 -2.02 10.54
CA ALA A 128 6.99 -2.16 11.32
C ALA A 128 7.21 -1.75 12.79
N ASN A 129 8.35 -2.11 13.37
CA ASN A 129 8.74 -1.69 14.72
C ASN A 129 8.87 -0.16 14.89
N ARG A 130 9.01 0.60 13.80
CA ARG A 130 9.00 2.08 13.84
C ARG A 130 7.62 2.66 14.15
N ASN A 131 6.56 1.86 14.18
CA ASN A 131 5.27 2.26 14.75
C ASN A 131 5.40 2.60 16.26
N VAL A 132 6.27 1.90 17.00
CA VAL A 132 6.53 2.20 18.42
C VAL A 132 7.05 3.63 18.60
N ARG A 133 7.89 4.10 17.67
CA ARG A 133 8.42 5.46 17.71
C ARG A 133 7.33 6.50 17.43
N LEU A 134 6.45 6.23 16.47
CA LEU A 134 5.28 7.07 16.21
C LEU A 134 4.40 7.20 17.45
N ARG A 135 4.17 6.10 18.17
CA ARG A 135 3.41 6.10 19.43
C ARG A 135 4.00 7.03 20.47
N ILE A 136 5.33 7.04 20.62
CA ILE A 136 6.02 7.95 21.56
C ILE A 136 5.81 9.41 21.16
N ILE A 137 5.94 9.72 19.87
CA ILE A 137 5.75 11.09 19.34
C ILE A 137 4.32 11.59 19.58
N LEU A 138 3.34 10.70 19.51
CA LEU A 138 1.93 10.99 19.75
C LEU A 138 1.51 10.82 21.22
N GLY A 139 2.46 10.89 22.17
CA GLY A 139 2.15 10.91 23.60
C GLY A 139 1.61 9.58 24.15
N GLY A 140 2.00 8.46 23.55
CA GLY A 140 1.56 7.12 23.96
C GLY A 140 0.40 6.56 23.15
N TYR A 141 -0.24 7.37 22.29
CA TYR A 141 -1.31 6.93 21.40
C TYR A 141 -0.75 6.15 20.20
N ALA A 142 -1.28 4.95 19.95
CA ALA A 142 -0.88 4.11 18.81
C ALA A 142 -1.92 4.26 17.67
N PRO A 143 -1.74 5.21 16.74
CA PRO A 143 -2.73 5.41 15.68
C PRO A 143 -2.69 4.24 14.69
N ASN A 144 -3.88 3.82 14.25
CA ASN A 144 -4.02 3.12 12.98
C ASN A 144 -4.13 4.14 11.83
N ALA A 145 -4.14 3.67 10.58
CA ALA A 145 -4.16 4.55 9.41
C ALA A 145 -5.44 5.41 9.29
N ARG A 146 -6.57 4.95 9.83
CA ARG A 146 -7.82 5.73 9.86
C ARG A 146 -7.78 6.81 10.92
N ASP A 147 -7.16 6.55 12.07
CA ASP A 147 -7.00 7.54 13.15
C ASP A 147 -6.21 8.77 12.66
N LEU A 148 -5.24 8.55 11.75
CA LEU A 148 -4.51 9.65 11.11
C LEU A 148 -5.43 10.62 10.37
N VAL A 149 -6.48 10.13 9.70
CA VAL A 149 -7.44 11.00 9.00
C VAL A 149 -8.14 11.92 9.99
N THR A 150 -8.62 11.38 11.10
CA THR A 150 -9.25 12.17 12.18
C THR A 150 -8.27 13.20 12.72
N LEU A 151 -7.01 12.81 12.95
CA LEU A 151 -5.96 13.73 13.41
C LEU A 151 -5.69 14.85 12.38
N PHE A 152 -5.66 14.54 11.09
CA PHE A 152 -5.41 15.53 10.05
C PHE A 152 -6.56 16.53 9.92
N TYR A 153 -7.81 16.05 9.96
CA TYR A 153 -8.98 16.94 9.97
C TYR A 153 -9.11 17.76 11.26
N ALA A 154 -8.63 17.24 12.41
CA ALA A 154 -8.59 18.03 13.64
C ALA A 154 -7.62 19.22 13.55
N VAL A 155 -6.56 19.09 12.74
CA VAL A 155 -5.57 20.16 12.54
C VAL A 155 -5.95 21.11 11.40
N ASP A 156 -6.43 20.58 10.27
CA ASP A 156 -6.97 21.36 9.15
C ASP A 156 -8.31 20.76 8.69
N PRO A 157 -9.44 21.27 9.22
CA PRO A 157 -10.77 20.78 8.86
C PRO A 157 -11.14 20.97 7.38
N GLY A 158 -10.51 21.93 6.69
CA GLY A 158 -10.84 22.29 5.31
C GLY A 158 -10.11 21.43 4.29
N ARG A 159 -8.88 21.00 4.59
CA ARG A 159 -8.03 20.25 3.65
C ARG A 159 -7.71 18.82 4.10
N GLY A 160 -7.89 18.51 5.39
CA GLY A 160 -7.46 17.22 5.95
C GLY A 160 -5.96 16.96 5.74
N SER A 161 -5.15 18.03 5.72
CA SER A 161 -3.72 17.91 5.42
C SER A 161 -2.94 17.35 6.59
N CYS A 162 -1.96 16.50 6.28
CA CYS A 162 -1.01 16.02 7.28
C CYS A 162 -0.28 17.22 7.90
N PRO A 163 -0.27 17.36 9.24
CA PRO A 163 0.46 18.43 9.91
C PRO A 163 1.94 18.41 9.51
N GLU A 164 2.54 19.58 9.26
CA GLU A 164 3.94 19.68 8.81
C GLU A 164 4.89 18.88 9.71
N LYS A 165 4.72 18.99 11.03
CA LYS A 165 5.50 18.23 12.02
C LYS A 165 5.45 16.72 11.81
N LEU A 166 4.32 16.18 11.34
CA LEU A 166 4.17 14.75 11.05
C LEU A 166 4.67 14.40 9.65
N SER A 167 4.51 15.30 8.67
CA SER A 167 4.89 15.05 7.27
C SER A 167 6.37 14.68 7.10
N VAL A 168 7.24 15.18 7.99
CA VAL A 168 8.69 14.91 7.97
C VAL A 168 8.99 13.42 8.14
N GLY A 169 8.29 12.72 9.03
CA GLY A 169 8.62 11.34 9.41
C GLY A 169 7.48 10.33 9.28
N LEU A 170 6.24 10.75 9.18
CA LEU A 170 5.11 9.83 9.06
C LEU A 170 5.13 9.14 7.70
N ARG A 171 5.11 7.81 7.73
CA ARG A 171 4.99 6.94 6.54
C ARG A 171 3.93 5.88 6.78
N LEU A 172 3.45 5.27 5.71
CA LEU A 172 2.48 4.20 5.71
C LEU A 172 3.15 2.92 5.24
N LEU A 173 3.27 1.92 6.11
CA LEU A 173 3.79 0.61 5.73
C LEU A 173 2.63 -0.28 5.24
N PRO A 174 2.62 -0.74 3.98
CA PRO A 174 1.57 -1.62 3.48
C PRO A 174 1.57 -2.98 4.20
N LEU A 175 0.39 -3.51 4.52
CA LEU A 175 0.20 -4.74 5.31
C LEU A 175 -0.15 -5.99 4.50
N GLY A 176 0.01 -5.94 3.18
CA GLY A 176 -0.28 -7.09 2.32
C GLY A 176 -1.77 -7.27 1.98
N ARG A 177 -2.59 -6.23 2.16
CA ARG A 177 -4.03 -6.24 1.86
C ARG A 177 -4.42 -5.05 0.99
N TYR A 178 -5.43 -5.24 0.15
CA TYR A 178 -6.08 -4.16 -0.59
C TYR A 178 -7.53 -4.54 -0.88
N VAL A 179 -8.48 -3.93 -0.18
CA VAL A 179 -9.87 -4.39 -0.15
C VAL A 179 -10.75 -3.54 -1.06
N VAL A 180 -11.24 -4.11 -2.15
CA VAL A 180 -12.17 -3.45 -3.07
C VAL A 180 -13.49 -4.21 -3.06
N ASP A 181 -14.60 -3.50 -2.84
CA ASP A 181 -15.95 -4.07 -2.74
C ASP A 181 -16.05 -5.24 -1.75
N GLY A 182 -15.39 -5.10 -0.59
CA GLY A 182 -15.38 -6.10 0.48
C GLY A 182 -14.50 -7.33 0.21
N ARG A 183 -13.77 -7.37 -0.92
CA ARG A 183 -12.86 -8.48 -1.25
C ARG A 183 -11.42 -8.02 -1.24
N ASP A 184 -10.54 -8.85 -0.66
CA ASP A 184 -9.10 -8.62 -0.77
C ASP A 184 -8.65 -8.93 -2.20
N ARG A 185 -8.08 -7.93 -2.87
CA ARG A 185 -7.62 -7.97 -4.26
C ARG A 185 -6.11 -7.79 -4.34
N TYR A 186 -5.39 -7.91 -3.22
CA TYR A 186 -3.98 -7.53 -3.14
C TYR A 186 -3.09 -8.23 -4.18
N ALA A 187 -3.20 -9.55 -4.35
CA ALA A 187 -2.40 -10.28 -5.32
C ALA A 187 -2.64 -9.79 -6.76
N ALA A 188 -3.90 -9.69 -7.18
CA ALA A 188 -4.28 -9.14 -8.48
C ALA A 188 -3.80 -7.68 -8.65
N ALA A 189 -3.92 -6.86 -7.61
CA ALA A 189 -3.42 -5.49 -7.57
C ALA A 189 -1.90 -5.40 -7.76
N LEU A 190 -1.15 -6.40 -7.31
CA LEU A 190 0.29 -6.50 -7.54
C LEU A 190 0.67 -7.17 -8.87
N GLY A 191 -0.30 -7.68 -9.63
CA GLY A 191 -0.06 -8.39 -10.88
C GLY A 191 0.66 -9.72 -10.68
N VAL A 192 0.41 -10.39 -9.55
CA VAL A 192 0.98 -11.70 -9.24
C VAL A 192 -0.15 -12.67 -8.96
N GLU A 193 -0.07 -13.84 -9.56
CA GLU A 193 -0.98 -14.95 -9.28
C GLU A 193 -0.34 -15.87 -8.24
N PRO A 194 -1.10 -16.28 -7.20
CA PRO A 194 -0.63 -17.33 -6.30
C PRO A 194 -0.47 -18.64 -7.07
N PRO A 195 0.43 -19.53 -6.66
CA PRO A 195 0.57 -20.85 -7.28
C PRO A 195 -0.76 -21.61 -7.24
N ALA A 196 -1.01 -22.41 -8.28
CA ALA A 196 -2.17 -23.27 -8.34
C ALA A 196 -2.18 -24.23 -7.12
N LEU A 197 -3.36 -24.40 -6.51
CA LEU A 197 -3.55 -25.26 -5.32
C LEU A 197 -3.04 -26.71 -5.52
N ASP A 198 -3.00 -27.17 -6.78
CA ASP A 198 -2.56 -28.52 -7.14
C ASP A 198 -1.02 -28.71 -7.08
N ALA A 199 -0.24 -27.63 -7.07
CA ALA A 199 1.23 -27.69 -7.03
C ALA A 199 1.80 -27.86 -5.62
N ILE A 200 1.00 -27.67 -4.58
CA ILE A 200 1.44 -27.72 -3.16
C ILE A 200 1.37 -29.16 -2.60
N ASN A 201 0.70 -30.08 -3.30
CA ASN A 201 0.41 -31.44 -2.79
C ASN A 201 1.25 -32.58 -3.40
N THR A 202 2.16 -32.32 -4.34
CA THR A 202 2.94 -33.41 -4.99
C THR A 202 4.16 -33.88 -4.21
N ASP A 203 4.63 -33.15 -3.20
CA ASP A 203 5.85 -33.51 -2.45
C ASP A 203 5.59 -34.17 -1.08
N LEU A 204 4.32 -34.35 -0.69
CA LEU A 204 3.93 -34.93 0.62
C LEU A 204 3.42 -36.37 0.55
N VAL A 205 3.42 -37.01 -0.63
CA VAL A 205 2.95 -38.39 -0.82
C VAL A 205 4.07 -39.36 -1.24
N ALA A 206 5.33 -38.91 -1.26
CA ALA A 206 6.48 -39.72 -1.71
C ALA A 206 7.59 -39.89 -0.65
N ALA A 207 7.28 -39.81 0.65
CA ALA A 207 8.21 -40.12 1.75
C ALA A 207 7.61 -41.16 2.71
#